data_AF-A0A915CUI3-F1
#
_entry.id   AF-A0A915CUI3-F1
#
_cell.length_a   1.000
_cell.length_b   1.000
_cell.length_c   1.000
_cell.angle_alpha   90.00
_cell.angle_beta   90.00
_cell.angle_gamma   90.00
#
_symmetry.space_group_name_H-M   'P 1'
#
loop_
_entity.id
_entity.type
_entity.pdbx_description
1 polymer ?
#
loop_
_entity_poly.entity_id
_entity_poly.type
_entity_poly.pdbx_seq_one_letter_code
_entity_poly.pdbx_strand_id
1 'polypeptide(L)'
;MKHKISDKIEQKNSDSESNSESQEESQESKSSRKRIAYSIEKKLEAVDYANKYSKSSASKKFGVGRTQIIEWRIKRRSFVRNRRDQSE
;
A
#
# COMPACT_ATOMS: atom_id res chain seq x y z
N MET A 1 -4.30 16.83 -50.80
CA MET A 1 -4.32 15.74 -49.79
C MET A 1 -4.30 16.36 -48.41
N LYS A 2 -5.15 15.85 -47.51
CA LYS A 2 -5.49 16.48 -46.23
C LYS A 2 -4.33 16.39 -45.24
N HIS A 3 -3.97 17.52 -44.61
CA HIS A 3 -3.08 17.56 -43.45
C HIS A 3 -3.72 16.82 -42.27
N LYS A 4 -2.90 16.04 -41.53
CA LYS A 4 -3.19 15.54 -40.18
C LYS A 4 -1.87 15.22 -39.48
N ILE A 5 -1.26 16.25 -38.90
CA ILE A 5 -0.52 16.10 -37.64
C ILE A 5 -1.50 16.53 -36.55
N SER A 6 -1.64 15.70 -35.51
CA SER A 6 -1.83 16.12 -34.12
C SER A 6 -1.82 14.90 -33.22
N ASP A 7 -0.68 14.75 -32.56
CA ASP A 7 -0.37 14.22 -31.25
C ASP A 7 -1.51 13.77 -30.33
N LYS A 8 -1.33 12.58 -29.73
CA LYS A 8 -1.44 12.43 -28.27
C LYS A 8 -0.62 11.24 -27.77
N ILE A 9 0.66 11.52 -27.49
CA ILE A 9 1.53 10.72 -26.64
C ILE A 9 1.19 11.08 -25.19
N GLU A 10 0.78 10.12 -24.36
CA GLU A 10 1.08 10.20 -22.93
C GLU A 10 1.18 8.80 -22.33
N GLN A 11 2.31 8.15 -22.61
CA GLN A 11 2.90 7.23 -21.65
C GLN A 11 3.49 8.08 -20.52
N LYS A 12 2.96 7.93 -19.30
CA LYS A 12 3.66 8.31 -18.07
C LYS A 12 3.75 7.11 -17.15
N ASN A 13 4.73 6.26 -17.45
CA ASN A 13 5.48 5.58 -16.41
C ASN A 13 6.30 6.67 -15.72
N SER A 14 5.92 7.08 -14.52
CA SER A 14 6.79 7.88 -13.66
C SER A 14 7.23 6.97 -12.53
N ASP A 15 8.31 6.23 -12.81
CA ASP A 15 9.29 5.91 -11.79
C ASP A 15 9.76 7.24 -11.19
N SER A 16 9.51 7.39 -9.90
CA SER A 16 10.14 8.44 -9.11
C SER A 16 10.52 7.78 -7.80
N GLU A 17 11.64 7.08 -7.89
CA GLU A 17 12.52 6.85 -6.77
C GLU A 17 12.79 8.20 -6.11
N SER A 18 12.28 8.37 -4.90
CA SER A 18 12.78 9.39 -3.99
C SER A 18 13.22 8.67 -2.73
N ASN A 19 14.51 8.35 -2.77
CA ASN A 19 15.30 7.88 -1.65
C ASN A 19 15.57 9.08 -0.74
N SER A 20 14.97 9.07 0.44
CA SER A 20 15.47 9.80 1.62
C SER A 20 14.68 9.30 2.81
N GLU A 21 15.32 8.52 3.68
CA GLU A 21 15.20 8.75 5.11
C GLU A 21 16.31 7.95 5.81
N SER A 22 17.20 8.70 6.46
CA SER A 22 18.34 8.23 7.24
C SER A 22 17.95 7.13 8.22
N GLN A 23 18.73 6.05 8.21
CA GLN A 23 18.64 4.96 9.16
C GLN A 23 19.33 5.39 10.46
N GLU A 24 18.54 5.81 11.45
CA GLU A 24 18.98 5.72 12.84
C GLU A 24 18.79 4.28 13.32
N GLU A 25 19.94 3.67 13.56
CA GLU A 25 20.14 2.35 14.09
C GLU A 25 19.70 2.33 15.56
N SER A 26 18.68 1.54 15.89
CA SER A 26 18.43 1.14 17.28
C SER A 26 18.28 -0.37 17.30
N GLN A 27 19.34 -1.02 17.76
CA GLN A 27 19.36 -2.45 18.04
C GLN A 27 18.36 -2.74 19.16
N GLU A 28 17.20 -3.26 18.80
CA GLU A 28 16.21 -3.68 19.81
C GLU A 28 16.02 -5.19 19.79
N SER A 29 16.26 -5.75 20.96
CA SER A 29 16.15 -7.16 21.36
C SER A 29 15.11 -7.97 20.58
N LYS A 30 15.50 -9.19 20.18
CA LYS A 30 14.64 -10.15 19.47
C LYS A 30 13.52 -10.69 20.40
N SER A 31 12.56 -9.85 20.76
CA SER A 31 11.30 -10.34 21.31
C SER A 31 10.55 -11.08 20.20
N SER A 32 10.12 -12.31 20.48
CA SER A 32 9.30 -13.08 19.55
C SER A 32 7.95 -12.38 19.39
N ARG A 33 7.83 -11.48 18.40
CA ARG A 33 6.57 -10.77 18.14
C ARG A 33 5.47 -11.80 17.88
N LYS A 34 4.44 -11.77 18.74
CA LYS A 34 3.21 -12.53 18.55
C LYS A 34 2.63 -12.17 17.18
N ARG A 35 2.21 -13.18 16.39
CA ARG A 35 1.56 -12.95 15.10
C ARG A 35 0.21 -12.27 15.34
N ILE A 36 0.10 -11.01 14.92
CA ILE A 36 -1.16 -10.25 15.00
C ILE A 36 -2.04 -10.63 13.80
N ALA A 37 -3.25 -11.10 14.07
CA ALA A 37 -4.28 -11.26 13.06
C ALA A 37 -5.03 -9.94 12.87
N TYR A 38 -5.08 -9.43 11.64
CA TYR A 38 -5.84 -8.22 11.29
C TYR A 38 -7.16 -8.59 10.60
N SER A 39 -8.24 -7.94 11.01
CA SER A 39 -9.55 -8.04 10.34
C SER A 39 -9.47 -7.53 8.90
N ILE A 40 -10.36 -8.02 8.03
CA ILE A 40 -10.41 -7.62 6.61
C ILE A 40 -10.64 -6.10 6.50
N GLU A 41 -11.50 -5.55 7.35
CA GLU A 41 -11.81 -4.12 7.36
C GLU A 41 -10.58 -3.27 7.69
N LYS A 42 -9.83 -3.65 8.73
CA LYS A 42 -8.61 -2.95 9.12
C LYS A 42 -7.53 -3.02 8.03
N LYS A 43 -7.45 -4.14 7.31
CA LYS A 43 -6.55 -4.28 6.14
C LYS A 43 -6.95 -3.34 5.00
N LEU A 44 -8.25 -3.26 4.70
CA LEU A 44 -8.77 -2.37 3.65
C LEU A 44 -8.58 -0.90 4.01
N GLU A 45 -8.90 -0.52 5.24
CA GLU A 45 -8.73 0.86 5.74
C GLU A 45 -7.26 1.31 5.67
N ALA A 46 -6.33 0.44 6.08
CA ALA A 46 -4.90 0.71 5.99
C ALA A 46 -4.44 0.88 4.53
N VAL A 47 -4.97 0.08 3.60
CA VAL A 47 -4.67 0.18 2.16
C VAL A 47 -5.25 1.46 1.57
N ASP A 48 -6.48 1.81 1.89
CA ASP A 48 -7.13 3.03 1.40
C ASP A 48 -6.42 4.28 1.91
N TYR A 49 -6.02 4.29 3.19
CA TYR A 49 -5.21 5.36 3.76
C TYR A 49 -3.83 5.45 3.09
N ALA A 50 -3.18 4.30 2.81
CA ALA A 50 -1.89 4.28 2.12
C ALA A 50 -1.98 4.79 0.67
N ASN A 51 -3.12 4.58 -0.01
CA ASN A 51 -3.37 5.12 -1.35
C ASN A 51 -3.65 6.63 -1.33
N LYS A 52 -4.30 7.14 -0.27
CA LYS A 52 -4.62 8.57 -0.12
C LYS A 52 -3.42 9.41 0.35
N TYR A 53 -2.59 8.85 1.23
CA TYR A 53 -1.45 9.53 1.83
C TYR A 53 -0.15 8.84 1.40
N SER A 54 0.43 8.04 2.30
CA SER A 54 1.64 7.26 2.00
C SER A 54 1.65 5.96 2.82
N LYS A 55 2.45 4.99 2.36
CA LYS A 55 2.66 3.71 3.07
C LYS A 55 3.32 3.93 4.45
N SER A 56 4.21 4.90 4.55
CA SER A 56 4.89 5.27 5.80
C SER A 56 3.91 5.89 6.79
N SER A 57 3.05 6.81 6.34
CA SER A 57 1.99 7.40 7.17
C SER A 57 0.99 6.34 7.63
N ALA A 58 0.60 5.41 6.74
CA ALA A 58 -0.26 4.28 7.08
C ALA A 58 0.40 3.36 8.12
N SER A 59 1.70 3.08 7.96
CA SER A 59 2.45 2.25 8.91
C SER A 59 2.43 2.85 10.31
N LYS A 60 2.72 4.15 10.44
CA LYS A 60 2.67 4.89 11.71
C LYS A 60 1.25 4.92 12.30
N LYS A 61 0.23 5.19 11.47
CA LYS A 61 -1.16 5.33 11.93
C LYS A 61 -1.78 4.02 12.39
N PHE A 62 -1.55 2.93 11.66
CA PHE A 62 -2.21 1.63 11.93
C PHE A 62 -1.33 0.66 12.72
N GLY A 63 -0.06 0.97 12.97
CA GLY A 63 0.88 0.07 13.64
C GLY A 63 1.16 -1.19 12.80
N VAL A 64 1.17 -1.06 11.48
CA VAL A 64 1.34 -2.16 10.53
C VAL A 64 2.64 -1.96 9.76
N GLY A 65 3.39 -3.04 9.50
CA GLY A 65 4.60 -2.95 8.71
C GLY A 65 4.33 -2.50 7.27
N ARG A 66 5.22 -1.68 6.70
CA ARG A 66 5.12 -1.23 5.29
C ARG A 66 4.97 -2.40 4.31
N THR A 67 5.71 -3.49 4.54
CA THR A 67 5.63 -4.73 3.73
C THR A 67 4.23 -5.35 3.78
N GLN A 68 3.62 -5.42 4.96
CA GLN A 68 2.26 -5.95 5.11
C GLN A 68 1.23 -5.08 4.36
N ILE A 69 1.39 -3.75 4.41
CA ILE A 69 0.53 -2.83 3.65
C ILE A 69 0.68 -3.05 2.14
N ILE A 70 1.90 -3.29 1.65
CA ILE A 70 2.16 -3.60 0.24
C ILE A 70 1.49 -4.91 -0.17
N GLU A 71 1.65 -5.97 0.63
CA GLU A 71 1.00 -7.25 0.39
C GLU A 71 -0.53 -7.12 0.36
N TRP A 72 -1.10 -6.35 1.28
CA TRP A 72 -2.54 -6.11 1.34
C TRP A 72 -3.03 -5.29 0.16
N ARG A 73 -2.24 -4.35 -0.33
CA ARG A 73 -2.55 -3.58 -1.53
C ARG A 73 -2.62 -4.48 -2.77
N ILE A 74 -1.69 -5.42 -2.91
CA ILE A 74 -1.69 -6.42 -3.98
C ILE A 74 -2.93 -7.33 -3.85
N LYS A 75 -3.25 -7.76 -2.63
CA LYS A 75 -4.38 -8.66 -2.31
C LYS A 75 -5.72 -7.93 -2.13
N ARG A 76 -5.80 -6.62 -2.42
CA ARG A 76 -7.00 -5.80 -2.16
C ARG A 76 -8.25 -6.38 -2.82
N ARG A 77 -8.13 -6.89 -4.04
CA ARG A 77 -9.24 -7.53 -4.77
C ARG A 77 -9.79 -8.75 -4.04
N SER A 78 -8.93 -9.56 -3.43
CA SER A 78 -9.33 -10.76 -2.66
C SER A 78 -10.08 -10.38 -1.38
N PHE A 79 -9.67 -9.32 -0.70
CA PHE A 79 -10.37 -8.82 0.49
C PHE A 79 -11.78 -8.32 0.19
N VAL A 80 -11.97 -7.63 -0.93
CA VAL A 80 -13.30 -7.16 -1.36
C VAL A 80 -14.22 -8.34 -1.67
N ARG A 81 -13.70 -9.41 -2.29
CA ARG A 81 -14.46 -10.63 -2.58
C ARG A 81 -14.89 -11.33 -1.28
N ASN A 82 -13.97 -11.53 -0.33
CA ASN A 82 -14.28 -12.17 0.95
C ASN A 82 -15.30 -11.38 1.80
N ARG A 83 -15.44 -10.07 1.61
CA ARG A 83 -16.45 -9.27 2.33
C ARG A 83 -17.88 -9.62 1.92
N ARG A 84 -18.09 -10.08 0.68
CA ARG A 84 -19.41 -10.47 0.16
C ARG A 84 -19.86 -11.85 0.66
N ASP A 85 -18.91 -12.68 1.07
CA ASP A 85 -19.10 -14.07 1.52
C ASP A 85 -19.31 -14.19 3.05
N GLN A 86 -19.33 -13.06 3.76
CA GLN A 86 -19.55 -12.99 5.22
C GLN A 86 -20.83 -12.23 5.55
N SER A 87 -21.72 -12.09 4.58
CA SER A 87 -23.02 -11.44 4.69
C SER A 87 -24.11 -12.38 4.15
N GLU A 88 -24.18 -13.58 4.73
CA GLU A 88 -25.33 -14.50 4.64
C GLU A 88 -25.62 -15.05 6.04
#